data_AF-A0A920DUV3-F1
#
_entry.id   AF-A0A920DUV3-F1
#
_cell.length_a   1.000
_cell.length_b   1.000
_cell.length_c   1.000
_cell.angle_alpha   90.00
_cell.angle_beta   90.00
_cell.angle_gamma   90.00
#
_symmetry.space_group_name_H-M   'P 1'
#
loop_
_entity.id
_entity.type
_entity.pdbx_description
1 polymer ?
#
loop_
_entity_poly.entity_id
_entity_poly.type
_entity_poly.pdbx_seq_one_letter_code
_entity_poly.pdbx_strand_id
1 'polypeptide(L)' 'MLFTFADAAGGEVPGMIAEVSEDTVTVDFNHPLSGRTIHFKVRIAHVEPAELH' A
#
# COMPACT_ATOMS: atom_id res chain seq x y z
N MET A 1 8.97 -6.54 -10.28
CA MET A 1 9.95 -6.19 -9.22
C MET A 1 9.32 -5.10 -8.34
N LEU A 2 9.52 -5.11 -7.01
CA LEU A 2 8.99 -4.09 -6.10
C LEU A 2 10.06 -3.03 -5.85
N PHE A 3 9.69 -1.76 -5.98
CA PHE A 3 10.54 -0.61 -5.69
C PHE A 3 9.81 0.39 -4.81
N THR A 4 10.58 1.17 -4.06
CA THR A 4 10.05 2.25 -3.23
C THR A 4 10.26 3.58 -3.95
N PHE A 5 9.22 4.39 -4.00
CA PHE A 5 9.21 5.71 -4.64
C PHE A 5 8.90 6.79 -3.60
N ALA A 6 9.53 7.95 -3.73
CA ALA A 6 9.18 9.10 -2.91
C ALA A 6 7.86 9.72 -3.39
N ASP A 7 6.95 10.00 -2.46
CA ASP A 7 5.73 10.74 -2.74
C ASP A 7 5.95 12.26 -2.60
N ALA A 8 4.98 13.05 -3.06
CA ALA A 8 5.05 14.51 -3.05
C ALA A 8 4.99 15.13 -1.63
N ALA A 9 4.58 14.36 -0.63
CA ALA A 9 4.52 14.77 0.79
C ALA A 9 5.77 14.36 1.58
N GLY A 10 6.76 13.73 0.93
CA GLY A 10 7.99 13.24 1.56
C GLY A 10 7.86 11.85 2.19
N GLY A 11 6.75 11.15 1.94
CA GLY A 11 6.55 9.74 2.29
C GLY A 11 7.12 8.79 1.23
N GLU A 12 7.05 7.49 1.52
CA GLU A 12 7.49 6.42 0.63
C GLU A 12 6.29 5.55 0.22
N VAL A 13 6.13 5.33 -1.09
CA VAL A 13 5.08 4.47 -1.66
C VAL A 13 5.73 3.28 -2.38
N PRO A 14 5.31 2.04 -2.06
CA PRO A 14 5.73 0.87 -2.82
C PRO A 14 5.03 0.84 -4.18
N GLY A 15 5.81 0.63 -5.24
CA GLY A 15 5.34 0.44 -6.61
C GLY A 15 5.90 -0.85 -7.21
N MET A 16 5.10 -1.53 -8.01
CA MET A 16 5.48 -2.74 -8.74
C MET A 16 5.72 -2.41 -10.21
N ILE A 17 6.88 -2.79 -10.75
CA ILE A 17 7.14 -2.67 -12.19
C ILE A 17 6.24 -3.65 -12.94
N ALA A 18 5.34 -3.11 -13.76
CA ALA A 18 4.42 -3.88 -14.59
C ALA A 18 5.07 -4.23 -15.94
N GLU A 19 5.75 -3.26 -16.56
CA GLU A 19 6.38 -3.41 -17.87
C GLU A 19 7.60 -2.49 -18.03
N VAL A 20 8.60 -2.95 -18.80
CA VAL A 20 9.79 -2.19 -19.14
C VAL A 20 9.92 -2.18 -20.66
N SER A 21 9.94 -0.99 -21.24
CA SER A 21 10.16 -0.71 -22.67
C SER A 21 11.52 -0.04 -22.87
N GLU A 22 11.91 0.23 -24.13
CA GLU A 22 13.22 0.84 -24.44
C GLU A 22 13.45 2.18 -23.72
N ASP A 23 12.43 3.06 -23.70
CA ASP A 23 12.54 4.41 -23.14
C ASP A 23 11.68 4.64 -21.88
N THR A 24 10.76 3.73 -21.56
CA THR A 24 9.76 3.95 -20.52
C THR A 24 9.54 2.73 -19.64
N VAL A 25 9.12 2.98 -18.41
CA VAL A 25 8.79 1.95 -17.43
C VAL A 25 7.38 2.22 -16.92
N THR A 26 6.53 1.19 -16.99
CA THR A 26 5.19 1.24 -16.41
C THR A 26 5.23 0.72 -14.99
N VAL A 27 4.77 1.55 -14.05
CA VAL A 27 4.74 1.24 -12.61
C VAL A 27 3.30 1.20 -12.13
N ASP A 28 2.93 0.12 -11.46
CA ASP A 28 1.66 -0.03 -10.76
C ASP A 28 1.83 0.32 -9.28
N PHE A 29 1.08 1.33 -8.82
CA PHE A 29 1.04 1.79 -7.44
C PHE A 29 -0.17 1.27 -6.66
N ASN A 30 -0.99 0.41 -7.27
CA ASN A 30 -2.11 -0.18 -6.57
C ASN A 30 -1.62 -1.10 -5.45
N HIS A 31 -2.40 -1.14 -4.37
CA HIS A 31 -2.18 -2.11 -3.32
C HIS A 31 -2.26 -3.54 -3.89
N PRO A 32 -1.45 -4.51 -3.44
CA PRO A 32 -1.49 -5.89 -3.93
C PRO A 32 -2.86 -6.60 -3.82
N LEU A 33 -3.74 -6.07 -2.97
CA LEU A 33 -5.11 -6.57 -2.78
C LEU A 33 -6.18 -5.72 -3.49
N SER A 34 -5.80 -4.76 -4.34
CA SER A 34 -6.75 -3.95 -5.09
C SER A 34 -7.66 -4.82 -5.97
N GLY A 35 -8.93 -4.43 -6.12
CA GLY A 35 -9.90 -5.15 -6.95
C GLY A 35 -10.37 -6.51 -6.40
N ARG A 36 -9.89 -6.94 -5.22
CA ARG A 36 -10.27 -8.21 -4.59
C ARG A 36 -11.29 -7.98 -3.48
N THR A 37 -12.31 -8.83 -3.40
CA THR A 37 -13.19 -8.89 -2.22
C THR A 37 -12.42 -9.50 -1.06
N ILE A 38 -12.21 -8.74 0.01
CA ILE A 38 -11.48 -9.21 1.19
C ILE A 38 -12.46 -9.53 2.31
N HIS A 39 -12.47 -10.80 2.74
CA HIS A 39 -13.26 -11.25 3.90
C HIS A 39 -12.39 -11.23 5.15
N PHE A 40 -12.69 -10.32 6.07
CA PHE A 40 -12.01 -10.26 7.36
C PHE A 40 -12.86 -10.92 8.45
N LYS A 41 -12.24 -11.81 9.23
CA LYS A 41 -12.78 -12.29 10.49
C LYS A 41 -11.85 -11.83 11.61
N VAL A 42 -12.28 -10.82 12.34
CA VAL A 42 -11.49 -10.21 13.42
C VAL A 42 -12.09 -10.52 14.78
N ARG A 43 -11.24 -10.52 15.81
CA ARG A 43 -11.64 -10.57 17.22
C ARG A 43 -11.04 -9.35 17.91
N ILE A 44 -11.86 -8.62 18.65
CA ILE A 44 -11.37 -7.52 19.49
C ILE A 44 -10.56 -8.15 20.63
N ALA A 45 -9.28 -7.80 20.70
CA ALA A 45 -8.38 -8.31 21.74
C ALA A 45 -8.47 -7.47 23.02
N HIS A 46 -8.53 -6.15 22.87
CA HIS A 46 -8.56 -5.19 23.97
C HIS A 46 -9.09 -3.83 23.48
N VAL A 47 -9.61 -3.00 24.37
CA VAL A 47 -10.05 -1.63 24.07
C VAL A 47 -9.53 -0.72 25.18
N GLU A 48 -8.90 0.39 24.81
CA GLU A 48 -8.35 1.39 25.74
C GLU A 48 -8.96 2.77 25.49
N PRO A 49 -9.08 3.62 26.52
CA PRO A 49 -9.50 5.01 26.35
C PRO A 49 -8.51 5.74 25.43
N ALA A 50 -9.03 6.48 24.46
CA ALA A 50 -8.18 7.29 23.56
C ALA A 50 -7.45 8.40 24.32
N GLU A 51 -8.08 8.98 25.36
CA GLU A 51 -7.45 9.90 26.30
C GLU A 51 -7.94 9.63 27.73
N LEU A 52 -7.05 9.84 28.70
CA LEU A 52 -7.33 9.77 30.14
C LEU A 52 -7.47 11.21 30.65
N HIS A 53 -8.65 11.55 31.19
CA HIS A 53 -8.88 12.85 31.85
C HIS A 53 -8.15 12.96 33.18
#